data_AF-A0A7J3A2H1-F1
#
_entry.id   AF-A0A7J3A2H1-F1
#
_cell.length_a   1.000
_cell.length_b   1.000
_cell.length_c   1.000
_cell.angle_alpha   90.00
_cell.angle_beta   90.00
_cell.angle_gamma   90.00
#
_symmetry.space_group_name_H-M   'P 1'
#
loop_
_entity.id
_entity.type
_entity.pdbx_description
1 polymer ?
#
loop_
_entity_poly.entity_id
_entity_poly.type
_entity_poly.pdbx_seq_one_letter_code
_entity_poly.pdbx_strand_id
1 'polypeptide(L)' 'MSNDKVIGGLILALSILGIIVYGWVVFFTEYTMFALQVTAFIAVAGVLALLAWIGYTLATTSPPKPVEELEKEFIQQSGD' A
#
# COMPACT_ATOMS: atom_id res chain seq x y z
N MET A 1 17.53 -8.30 22.02
CA MET A 1 18.18 -9.02 20.89
C MET A 1 17.46 -10.33 20.50
N SER A 2 16.71 -10.99 21.40
CA SER A 2 15.83 -12.12 21.06
C SER A 2 14.50 -11.70 20.42
N ASN A 3 13.99 -10.51 20.75
CA ASN A 3 12.68 -10.04 20.30
C ASN A 3 12.59 -9.88 18.77
N ASP A 4 13.63 -9.33 18.13
CA ASP A 4 13.64 -9.10 16.68
C ASP A 4 13.73 -10.42 15.90
N LYS A 5 14.45 -11.41 16.43
CA LYS A 5 14.49 -12.77 15.87
C LYS A 5 13.18 -13.51 16.03
N VAL A 6 12.48 -13.33 17.16
CA VAL A 6 11.16 -13.94 17.39
C VAL A 6 10.13 -13.31 16.45
N ILE A 7 10.10 -11.98 16.31
CA ILE A 7 9.22 -11.29 15.36
C ILE A 7 9.51 -11.74 13.93
N GLY A 8 10.79 -11.81 13.54
CA GLY A 8 11.19 -12.26 12.21
C GLY A 8 10.79 -13.72 11.96
N GLY A 9 10.98 -14.59 12.95
CA GLY A 9 10.56 -16.00 12.89
C GLY A 9 9.05 -16.16 12.81
N LEU A 10 8.28 -15.35 13.53
CA LEU A 10 6.82 -15.36 13.50
C LEU A 10 6.29 -14.93 12.12
N ILE A 11 6.84 -13.84 11.57
CA ILE A 11 6.48 -13.36 10.23
C ILE A 11 6.82 -14.41 9.18
N LEU A 12 8.01 -15.04 9.29
CA LEU A 12 8.44 -16.10 8.37
C LEU A 12 7.51 -17.32 8.46
N ALA A 13 7.18 -17.77 9.66
CA ALA A 13 6.27 -18.90 9.87
C ALA A 13 4.87 -18.61 9.33
N LEU A 14 4.32 -17.43 9.62
CA LEU A 14 3.01 -17.00 9.10
C LEU A 14 3.00 -16.90 7.57
N SER A 15 4.09 -16.41 6.97
CA SER A 15 4.21 -16.30 5.52
C SER A 15 4.25 -17.67 4.86
N ILE A 16 5.04 -18.59 5.41
CA ILE A 16 5.11 -19.98 4.92
C ILE A 16 3.75 -20.66 5.07
N LEU A 17 3.08 -20.51 6.22
CA LEU A 17 1.73 -21.02 6.43
C LEU A 17 0.74 -20.47 5.40
N GLY A 18 0.78 -19.16 5.15
CA GLY A 18 -0.05 -18.52 4.14
C GLY A 18 0.15 -19.11 2.74
N ILE A 19 1.41 -19.34 2.34
CA ILE A 19 1.75 -19.95 1.04
C ILE A 19 1.20 -21.38 0.95
N ILE A 20 1.39 -22.18 2.00
CA ILE A 20 0.92 -23.58 2.02
C ILE A 20 -0.60 -23.64 1.96
N VAL A 21 -1.30 -22.84 2.76
CA VAL A 21 -2.77 -22.80 2.79
C VAL A 21 -3.31 -22.30 1.45
N TYR A 22 -2.76 -21.22 0.90
CA TYR A 22 -3.17 -20.69 -0.40
C TYR A 22 -2.94 -21.72 -1.52
N GLY A 23 -1.76 -22.33 -1.58
CA GLY A 23 -1.44 -23.38 -2.54
C GLY A 23 -2.40 -24.57 -2.42
N TRP A 24 -2.70 -25.03 -1.20
CA TRP A 24 -3.63 -26.13 -0.98
C TRP A 24 -5.04 -25.81 -1.47
N VAL A 25 -5.57 -24.63 -1.15
CA VAL A 25 -6.91 -24.20 -1.58
C VAL A 25 -6.99 -24.07 -3.10
N VAL A 26 -5.94 -23.55 -3.74
CA VAL A 26 -5.89 -23.37 -5.20
C VAL A 26 -5.76 -24.69 -5.95
N PHE A 27 -4.93 -25.63 -5.49
CA PHE A 27 -4.60 -26.85 -6.25
C PHE A 27 -5.46 -28.07 -5.90
N PHE A 28 -5.94 -28.19 -4.65
CA PHE A 28 -6.60 -29.42 -4.17
C PHE A 28 -8.10 -29.29 -3.92
N THR A 29 -8.69 -28.11 -4.14
CA THR A 29 -10.10 -27.86 -3.81
C THR A 29 -10.88 -27.32 -5.01
N GLU A 30 -12.16 -27.69 -5.14
CA GLU A 30 -13.06 -27.19 -6.21
C GLU A 30 -13.25 -25.67 -6.19
N TYR A 31 -12.84 -25.00 -5.10
CA TYR A 31 -12.86 -23.55 -4.96
C TYR A 31 -11.70 -22.84 -5.67
N THR A 32 -10.90 -23.50 -6.50
CA THR A 32 -9.81 -22.88 -7.28
C THR A 32 -10.27 -21.60 -7.98
N MET A 33 -11.42 -21.65 -8.65
CA MET A 33 -11.96 -20.50 -9.39
C MET A 33 -12.33 -19.35 -8.43
N PHE A 34 -12.93 -19.66 -7.29
CA PHE A 34 -13.26 -18.66 -6.27
C PHE A 34 -12.01 -18.04 -5.63
N ALA A 35 -11.00 -18.85 -5.32
CA ALA A 35 -9.73 -18.36 -4.76
C ALA A 35 -8.99 -17.43 -5.73
N LEU A 36 -8.96 -17.77 -7.03
CA LEU A 36 -8.39 -16.92 -8.07
C LEU A 36 -9.18 -15.63 -8.30
N GLN A 37 -10.52 -15.69 -8.23
CA GLN A 37 -11.36 -14.49 -8.30
C GLN A 37 -11.07 -13.54 -7.15
N VAL A 38 -10.95 -14.06 -5.93
CA VAL A 38 -10.63 -13.24 -4.75
C VAL A 38 -9.24 -12.60 -4.87
N THR A 39 -8.21 -13.34 -5.29
CA THR A 39 -6.87 -12.75 -5.44
C THR A 39 -6.79 -11.74 -6.58
N ALA A 40 -7.44 -12.02 -7.71
CA ALA A 40 -7.56 -11.07 -8.80
C ALA A 40 -8.31 -9.80 -8.36
N PHE A 41 -9.41 -9.94 -7.61
CA PHE A 41 -10.16 -8.81 -7.06
C PHE A 41 -9.30 -8.00 -6.08
N ILE A 42 -8.57 -8.62 -5.16
CA ILE A 42 -7.67 -7.92 -4.23
C ILE A 42 -6.57 -7.18 -4.98
N ALA A 43 -5.98 -7.78 -6.02
CA ALA A 43 -4.96 -7.13 -6.85
C ALA A 43 -5.51 -5.87 -7.53
N VAL A 44 -6.68 -5.97 -8.17
CA VAL A 44 -7.33 -4.84 -8.84
C VAL A 44 -7.79 -3.79 -7.82
N ALA A 45 -8.41 -4.21 -6.71
CA ALA A 45 -8.85 -3.33 -5.64
C ALA A 45 -7.68 -2.58 -5.00
N GLY A 46 -6.52 -3.21 -4.84
CA GLY A 46 -5.30 -2.55 -4.37
C GLY A 46 -4.86 -1.43 -5.31
N VAL A 47 -4.82 -1.69 -6.63
CA VAL A 47 -4.49 -0.65 -7.62
C VAL A 47 -5.52 0.48 -7.62
N LEU A 48 -6.80 0.15 -7.61
CA LEU A 48 -7.88 1.14 -7.58
C LEU A 48 -7.89 1.94 -6.27
N ALA A 49 -7.58 1.32 -5.14
CA ALA A 49 -7.46 2.00 -3.85
C ALA A 49 -6.31 3.02 -3.86
N LEU A 50 -5.16 2.66 -4.46
CA LEU A 50 -4.05 3.59 -4.65
C LEU A 50 -4.45 4.76 -5.57
N LEU A 51 -5.12 4.48 -6.70
CA LEU A 51 -5.62 5.53 -7.61
C LEU A 51 -6.64 6.44 -6.93
N ALA A 52 -7.57 5.86 -6.16
CA ALA A 52 -8.57 6.60 -5.40
C ALA A 52 -7.90 7.48 -4.33
N TRP A 53 -6.86 6.97 -3.67
CA TRP A 53 -6.08 7.76 -2.72
C TRP A 53 -5.39 8.96 -3.39
N ILE A 54 -4.76 8.76 -4.55
CA ILE A 54 -4.16 9.86 -5.32
C ILE A 54 -5.23 10.89 -5.71
N GLY A 55 -6.36 10.43 -6.26
CA GLY A 55 -7.49 11.30 -6.60
C GLY A 55 -8.02 12.07 -5.38
N TYR A 56 -8.11 11.41 -4.23
CA TYR A 56 -8.49 12.03 -2.96
C TYR A 56 -7.50 13.11 -2.55
N THR A 57 -6.18 12.85 -2.62
CA THR A 57 -5.17 13.87 -2.31
C THR A 57 -5.25 15.05 -3.27
N LEU A 58 -5.41 14.84 -4.58
CA LEU A 58 -5.54 15.95 -5.55
C LEU A 58 -6.81 16.77 -5.35
N ALA A 59 -7.93 16.12 -5.02
CA ALA A 59 -9.20 16.80 -4.75
C ALA A 59 -9.18 17.60 -3.44
N THR A 60 -8.33 17.20 -2.48
CA THR A 60 -8.23 17.82 -1.15
C THR A 60 -7.02 18.74 -1.01
N THR A 61 -6.04 18.68 -1.92
CA THR A 61 -4.97 19.66 -2.02
C THR A 61 -5.47 20.85 -2.82
N SER A 62 -5.80 21.93 -2.11
CA SER A 62 -5.98 23.25 -2.70
C SER A 62 -4.80 23.59 -3.62
N PRO A 63 -5.04 24.24 -4.78
CA PRO A 63 -4.02 24.53 -5.78
C PRO A 63 -2.73 25.02 -5.11
N PRO A 64 -1.56 24.43 -5.45
CA PRO A 64 -0.28 24.88 -4.93
C PRO A 64 -0.22 26.40 -5.05
N LYS A 65 0.07 27.11 -3.96
CA LYS A 65 0.22 28.57 -3.98
C LYS A 65 1.12 28.94 -5.17
N PRO A 66 0.74 29.95 -5.99
CA PRO A 66 1.54 30.38 -7.12
C PRO A 66 3.00 30.56 -6.69
N VAL A 67 3.92 30.07 -7.52
CA VAL A 67 5.35 29.99 -7.20
C VAL A 67 5.91 31.37 -6.82
N GLU A 68 5.30 32.46 -7.32
CA GLU A 68 5.61 33.84 -6.95
C GLU A 68 5.40 34.18 -5.46
N GLU A 69 4.43 33.59 -4.76
CA GLU A 69 4.21 33.87 -3.33
C GLU A 69 5.26 33.17 -2.45
N LEU A 70 5.66 31.96 -2.84
CA LEU A 70 6.71 31.21 -2.16
C LEU A 70 8.07 31.91 -2.32
N GLU A 71 8.41 32.37 -3.53
CA GLU A 71 9.65 33.11 -3.79
C GLU A 71 9.76 34.40 -2.96
N LYS A 72 8.65 35.15 -2.80
CA LYS A 72 8.63 36.36 -1.96
C LYS A 72 8.83 36.06 -0.47
N GLU A 73 8.25 34.99 0.05
CA GLU A 73 8.46 34.55 1.44
C GLU A 73 9.94 34.14 1.68
N PHE A 74 10.56 33.41 0.74
CA PHE A 74 11.98 33.03 0.83
C PHE A 74 12.94 34.22 0.75
N ILE A 75 12.65 35.22 -0.10
CA ILE A 75 13.45 36.46 -0.20
C ILE A 75 13.31 37.30 1.06
N GLN A 76 12.09 37.41 1.62
CA GLN A 76 11.84 38.17 2.85
C GLN A 76 12.51 37.53 4.07
N GLN A 77 12.55 36.19 4.13
CA GLN A 77 13.16 35.42 5.23
C GLN A 77 14.70 35.37 5.15
N SER A 78 15.28 35.55 3.97
CA SER A 78 16.75 35.58 3.78
C SER A 78 17.34 36.99 3.80
N GLY A 79 16.48 38.02 3.81
CA GLY A 79 16.84 39.44 3.88
C GLY A 79 16.74 40.06 5.27
N ASP A 80 16.39 39.28 6.30
CA ASP A 80 16.51 39.59 7.74
C ASP A 80 17.65 38.75 8.33
#